data_AF-A0A482XU90-F1
#
_entry.id   AF-A0A482XU90-F1
#
_cell.length_a   1.000
_cell.length_b   1.000
_cell.length_c   1.000
_cell.angle_alpha   90.00
_cell.angle_beta   90.00
_cell.angle_gamma   90.00
#
_symmetry.space_group_name_H-M   'P 1'
#
loop_
_entity.id
_entity.type
_entity.pdbx_description
1 polymer ?
#
loop_
_entity_poly.entity_id
_entity_poly.type
_entity_poly.pdbx_seq_one_letter_code
_entity_poly.pdbx_strand_id
1 'polypeptide(L)'
;MRTYSKRGMEIFLLLACLFVGTGGHNETSVKCQGRESLDSCLNQLPDILEKKELKGIPSSKKDVDAMCSAFKTGMSCMNSYAKECLSEDSRRIMEDHVAGAKHTFSFLCDDPSFQSEYLTYTTCYRGITKDWDSCADRFLALVGEELARKNASRQSRLIELCCAKHGFLKCVYVSARLKCRKEEALFIQKIADTLSSVRVYTPHCSKIDVKTICSGCLKALPFKENLFILVLFLIFKPYISL
;
A
#
# COMPACT_ATOMS: atom_id res chain seq x y z
N MET A 1 -18.82 12.48 9.23
CA MET A 1 -18.55 11.04 9.03
C MET A 1 -17.98 10.82 7.63
N ARG A 2 -16.68 11.05 7.39
CA ARG A 2 -16.00 10.82 6.08
C ARG A 2 -14.49 10.61 6.29
N THR A 3 -14.11 9.51 6.95
CA THR A 3 -12.70 9.23 7.33
C THR A 3 -12.18 7.86 6.89
N TYR A 4 -12.89 7.15 5.99
CA TYR A 4 -12.52 5.79 5.59
C TYR A 4 -12.01 5.63 4.15
N SER A 5 -11.73 6.73 3.43
CA SER A 5 -11.22 6.69 2.05
C SER A 5 -10.12 7.71 1.75
N LYS A 6 -9.05 7.71 2.56
CA LYS A 6 -7.81 8.42 2.23
C LYS A 6 -6.56 7.56 2.26
N ARG A 7 -6.62 6.33 2.80
CA ARG A 7 -5.42 5.54 3.16
C ARG A 7 -4.65 4.93 1.99
N GLY A 8 -5.28 4.66 0.84
CA GLY A 8 -4.60 4.07 -0.32
C GLY A 8 -3.68 5.05 -1.07
N MET A 9 -4.13 6.29 -1.29
CA MET A 9 -3.30 7.35 -1.89
C MET A 9 -2.44 8.07 -0.86
N GLU A 10 -2.82 8.10 0.42
CA GLU A 10 -2.02 8.79 1.43
C GLU A 10 -0.62 8.18 1.57
N ILE A 11 -0.38 6.91 1.27
CA ILE A 11 0.99 6.36 1.37
C ILE A 11 1.85 6.68 0.14
N PHE A 12 1.24 6.76 -1.04
CA PHE A 12 1.92 7.33 -2.21
C PHE A 12 2.23 8.82 -2.02
N LEU A 13 1.38 9.57 -1.31
CA LEU A 13 1.56 10.98 -0.98
C LEU A 13 2.50 11.22 0.23
N LEU A 14 2.50 10.35 1.24
CA LEU A 14 3.37 10.44 2.42
C LEU A 14 4.85 10.26 2.05
N LEU A 15 5.13 9.43 1.04
CA LEU A 15 6.47 9.28 0.47
C LEU A 15 6.94 10.56 -0.26
N ALA A 16 6.02 11.31 -0.87
CA ALA A 16 6.31 12.58 -1.53
C ALA A 16 6.44 13.77 -0.55
N CYS A 17 5.72 13.76 0.58
CA CYS A 17 5.71 14.87 1.54
C CYS A 17 6.92 14.93 2.47
N LEU A 18 7.63 13.82 2.72
CA LEU A 18 8.76 13.80 3.66
C LEU A 18 10.04 14.50 3.15
N PHE A 19 10.06 14.96 1.89
CA PHE A 19 11.22 15.62 1.28
C PHE A 19 11.01 17.11 0.92
N VAL A 20 9.88 17.72 1.26
CA VAL A 20 9.74 19.19 1.19
C VAL A 20 10.41 19.80 2.43
N GLY A 21 11.74 19.68 2.47
CA GLY A 21 12.61 20.45 3.34
C GLY A 21 12.79 21.85 2.77
N THR A 22 12.62 22.84 3.64
CA THR A 22 12.74 24.29 3.41
C THR A 22 13.93 24.69 2.50
N GLY A 23 13.64 25.10 1.27
CA GLY A 23 14.60 25.76 0.36
C GLY A 23 14.28 27.25 0.26
N GLY A 24 15.27 28.09 0.55
CA GLY A 24 15.13 29.53 0.79
C GLY A 24 14.62 30.38 -0.39
N HIS A 25 14.11 31.54 -0.01
CA HIS A 25 13.66 32.63 -0.89
C HIS A 25 14.73 33.01 -1.92
N ASN A 26 14.39 32.87 -3.20
CA ASN A 26 14.69 33.91 -4.18
C ASN A 26 13.62 33.92 -5.27
N GLU A 27 13.18 35.14 -5.57
CA GLU A 27 11.92 35.48 -6.21
C GLU A 27 12.02 35.34 -7.74
N THR A 28 11.31 34.36 -8.29
CA THR A 28 10.81 34.33 -9.67
C THR A 28 9.64 33.34 -9.71
N SER A 29 8.43 33.87 -9.52
CA SER A 29 7.12 33.19 -9.64
C SER A 29 7.08 31.70 -9.25
N VAL A 30 7.25 31.38 -7.97
CA VAL A 30 7.03 30.00 -7.49
C VAL A 30 5.52 29.76 -7.44
N LYS A 31 4.96 29.17 -8.49
CA LYS A 31 3.56 28.74 -8.63
C LYS A 31 3.10 27.69 -7.60
N CYS A 32 3.98 27.33 -6.68
CA CYS A 32 3.89 26.17 -5.79
C CYS A 32 3.96 26.62 -4.34
N GLN A 33 3.02 27.48 -3.92
CA GLN A 33 2.81 27.78 -2.51
C GLN A 33 1.81 26.77 -1.95
N GLY A 34 2.29 25.55 -1.67
CA GLY A 34 1.47 24.45 -1.17
C GLY A 34 1.06 23.44 -2.24
N ARG A 35 0.06 22.63 -1.92
CA ARG A 35 -0.38 21.45 -2.69
C ARG A 35 -1.77 21.61 -3.31
N GLU A 36 -2.24 22.85 -3.41
CA GLU A 36 -3.58 23.18 -3.90
C GLU A 36 -3.80 22.77 -5.37
N SER A 37 -2.81 22.94 -6.23
CA SER A 37 -2.88 22.49 -7.64
C SER A 37 -2.99 20.96 -7.76
N LEU A 38 -2.25 20.24 -6.93
CA LEU A 38 -2.31 18.78 -6.84
C LEU A 38 -3.66 18.33 -6.26
N ASP A 39 -4.08 18.90 -5.14
CA ASP A 39 -5.36 18.58 -4.49
C ASP A 39 -6.54 18.86 -5.42
N SER A 40 -6.52 20.00 -6.14
CA SER A 40 -7.53 20.35 -7.15
C SER A 40 -7.59 19.33 -8.29
N CYS A 41 -6.43 18.88 -8.80
CA CYS A 41 -6.38 17.84 -9.83
C CYS A 41 -6.90 16.49 -9.31
N LEU A 42 -6.49 16.08 -8.10
CA LEU A 42 -6.93 14.83 -7.49
C LEU A 42 -8.44 14.85 -7.15
N ASN A 43 -9.01 16.01 -6.86
CA ASN A 43 -10.45 16.17 -6.64
C ASN A 43 -11.30 15.96 -7.91
N GLN A 44 -10.68 15.97 -9.09
CA GLN A 44 -11.35 15.62 -10.35
C GLN A 44 -11.35 14.12 -10.61
N LEU A 45 -10.62 13.33 -9.80
CA LEU A 45 -10.73 11.89 -9.86
C LEU A 45 -12.19 11.51 -9.56
N PRO A 46 -12.77 10.62 -10.35
CA PRO A 46 -14.12 10.15 -10.07
C PRO A 46 -14.23 9.66 -8.61
N ASP A 47 -15.41 9.76 -8.00
CA ASP A 47 -15.74 9.20 -6.67
C ASP A 47 -15.44 7.69 -6.53
N ILE A 48 -14.93 7.04 -7.58
CA ILE A 48 -14.48 5.66 -7.63
C ILE A 48 -13.48 5.36 -6.48
N LEU A 49 -12.69 6.33 -6.03
CA LEU A 49 -11.79 6.18 -4.87
C LEU A 49 -12.53 5.98 -3.54
N GLU A 50 -13.79 6.43 -3.44
CA GLU A 50 -14.69 6.16 -2.32
C GLU A 50 -15.62 4.98 -2.58
N LYS A 51 -15.77 4.55 -3.84
CA LYS A 51 -16.56 3.37 -4.22
C LYS A 51 -15.78 2.08 -3.99
N LYS A 52 -16.53 1.03 -3.71
CA LYS A 52 -16.05 -0.36 -3.50
C LYS A 52 -15.22 -0.90 -4.69
N GLU A 53 -15.29 -0.26 -5.85
CA GLU A 53 -14.62 -0.63 -7.10
C GLU A 53 -13.08 -0.49 -7.04
N LEU A 54 -12.54 0.31 -6.11
CA LEU A 54 -11.09 0.47 -5.89
C LEU A 54 -10.58 -0.10 -4.54
N LYS A 55 -11.48 -0.61 -3.68
CA LYS A 55 -11.10 -1.37 -2.48
C LYS A 55 -11.02 -2.85 -2.84
N GLY A 56 -9.89 -3.49 -2.55
CA GLY A 56 -9.64 -4.86 -2.94
C GLY A 56 -8.95 -5.04 -4.28
N ILE A 57 -9.01 -6.26 -4.78
CA ILE A 57 -8.42 -6.66 -6.07
C ILE A 57 -9.50 -6.51 -7.15
N PRO A 58 -9.28 -5.72 -8.22
CA PRO A 58 -10.21 -5.64 -9.35
C PRO A 58 -10.59 -7.02 -9.86
N SER A 59 -11.89 -7.32 -9.92
CA SER A 59 -12.37 -8.69 -10.22
C SER A 59 -13.29 -8.75 -11.42
N SER A 60 -13.32 -7.69 -12.22
CA SER A 60 -14.03 -7.62 -13.48
C SER A 60 -13.32 -6.66 -14.43
N LYS A 61 -13.60 -6.78 -15.73
CA LYS A 61 -13.10 -5.83 -16.72
C LYS A 61 -13.48 -4.39 -16.38
N LYS A 62 -14.72 -4.18 -15.93
CA LYS A 62 -15.20 -2.86 -15.51
C LYS A 62 -14.37 -2.31 -14.34
N ASP A 63 -14.07 -3.13 -13.33
CA ASP A 63 -13.26 -2.70 -12.18
C ASP A 63 -11.82 -2.37 -12.62
N VAL A 64 -11.25 -3.19 -13.50
CA VAL A 64 -9.90 -2.96 -14.07
C VAL A 64 -9.86 -1.66 -14.85
N ASP A 65 -10.80 -1.44 -15.77
CA ASP A 65 -10.86 -0.23 -16.61
C ASP A 65 -11.04 1.03 -15.74
N ALA A 66 -11.89 0.95 -14.71
CA ALA A 66 -12.07 2.03 -13.73
C ALA A 66 -10.78 2.31 -12.95
N MET A 67 -10.08 1.28 -12.49
CA MET A 67 -8.82 1.41 -11.77
C MET A 67 -7.70 1.97 -12.66
N CYS A 68 -7.63 1.54 -13.91
CA CYS A 68 -6.71 2.08 -14.91
C CYS A 68 -6.93 3.57 -15.18
N SER A 69 -8.19 3.99 -15.35
CA SER A 69 -8.54 5.40 -15.53
C SER A 69 -8.14 6.25 -14.31
N ALA A 70 -8.44 5.77 -13.11
CA ALA A 70 -8.08 6.46 -11.87
C ALA A 70 -6.55 6.58 -11.71
N PHE A 71 -5.82 5.49 -11.94
CA PHE A 71 -4.35 5.48 -11.83
C PHE A 71 -3.69 6.43 -12.85
N LYS A 72 -4.08 6.36 -14.13
CA LYS A 72 -3.53 7.23 -15.19
C LYS A 72 -3.78 8.71 -14.87
N THR A 73 -4.98 9.05 -14.43
CA THR A 73 -5.34 10.43 -14.06
C THR A 73 -4.54 10.90 -12.84
N GLY A 74 -4.48 10.09 -11.78
CA GLY A 74 -3.71 10.43 -10.58
C GLY A 74 -2.22 10.59 -10.87
N MET A 75 -1.65 9.73 -11.72
CA MET A 75 -0.25 9.87 -12.16
C MET A 75 -0.02 11.10 -13.02
N SER A 76 -0.97 11.50 -13.86
CA SER A 76 -0.88 12.78 -14.57
C SER A 76 -0.83 13.96 -13.61
N CYS A 77 -1.68 13.99 -12.58
CA CYS A 77 -1.66 15.03 -11.55
C CYS A 77 -0.30 15.11 -10.83
N MET A 78 0.21 13.95 -10.39
CA MET A 78 1.50 13.86 -9.71
C MET A 78 2.67 14.30 -10.61
N ASN A 79 2.68 13.88 -11.87
CA ASN A 79 3.73 14.25 -12.82
C ASN A 79 3.72 15.75 -13.12
N SER A 80 2.55 16.36 -13.30
CA SER A 80 2.42 17.81 -13.50
C SER A 80 2.92 18.59 -12.29
N TYR A 81 2.47 18.20 -11.09
CA TYR A 81 2.96 18.79 -9.84
C TYR A 81 4.47 18.62 -9.68
N ALA A 82 5.02 17.42 -9.94
CA ALA A 82 6.44 17.16 -9.82
C ALA A 82 7.29 17.98 -10.80
N LYS A 83 6.77 18.23 -12.01
CA LYS A 83 7.44 19.05 -13.02
C LYS A 83 7.46 20.53 -12.63
N GLU A 84 6.39 21.03 -12.02
CA GLU A 84 6.24 22.45 -11.68
C GLU A 84 6.84 22.80 -10.30
N CYS A 85 6.79 21.87 -9.35
CA CYS A 85 6.96 22.18 -7.93
C CYS A 85 8.08 21.41 -7.22
N LEU A 86 8.65 20.36 -7.82
CA LEU A 86 9.72 19.58 -7.20
C LEU A 86 11.07 19.85 -7.85
N SER A 87 12.13 19.79 -7.04
CA SER A 87 13.49 19.73 -7.55
C SER A 87 13.72 18.43 -8.35
N GLU A 88 14.79 18.39 -9.14
CA GLU A 88 15.13 17.19 -9.91
C GLU A 88 15.30 15.95 -9.02
N ASP A 89 15.97 16.09 -7.87
CA ASP A 89 16.15 15.00 -6.91
C ASP A 89 14.83 14.54 -6.30
N SER A 90 13.99 15.47 -5.85
CA SER A 90 12.67 15.14 -5.29
C SER A 90 11.76 14.48 -6.32
N ARG A 91 11.85 14.89 -7.59
CA ARG A 91 11.14 14.26 -8.71
C ARG A 91 11.66 12.85 -8.97
N ARG A 92 12.98 12.62 -8.95
CA ARG A 92 13.57 11.27 -9.08
C ARG A 92 13.15 10.35 -7.93
N ILE A 93 13.16 10.84 -6.69
CA ILE A 93 12.68 10.11 -5.52
C ILE A 93 11.21 9.72 -5.70
N MET A 94 10.35 10.66 -6.09
CA MET A 94 8.94 10.38 -6.36
C MET A 94 8.79 9.29 -7.43
N GLU A 95 9.49 9.41 -8.56
CA GLU A 95 9.50 8.42 -9.65
C GLU A 95 9.92 7.02 -9.18
N ASP A 96 10.95 6.95 -8.34
CA ASP A 96 11.45 5.69 -7.78
C ASP A 96 10.46 5.02 -6.81
N HIS A 97 9.64 5.83 -6.13
CA HIS A 97 8.58 5.34 -5.23
C HIS A 97 7.35 4.84 -5.98
N VAL A 98 7.02 5.41 -7.14
CA VAL A 98 5.84 5.00 -7.94
C VAL A 98 6.17 3.95 -9.01
N ALA A 99 7.44 3.62 -9.22
CA ALA A 99 7.89 2.75 -10.30
C ALA A 99 7.22 1.37 -10.33
N GLY A 100 7.08 0.69 -9.18
CA GLY A 100 6.42 -0.62 -9.11
C GLY A 100 4.94 -0.56 -9.46
N ALA A 101 4.26 0.49 -9.02
CA ALA A 101 2.87 0.75 -9.39
C ALA A 101 2.77 1.03 -10.89
N LYS A 102 3.57 1.96 -11.45
CA LYS A 102 3.60 2.25 -12.89
C LYS A 102 3.83 0.99 -13.72
N HIS A 103 4.75 0.12 -13.30
CA HIS A 103 5.03 -1.13 -13.98
C HIS A 103 3.88 -2.15 -13.91
N THR A 104 3.24 -2.30 -12.75
CA THR A 104 2.07 -3.18 -12.61
C THR A 104 0.94 -2.69 -13.50
N PHE A 105 0.67 -1.38 -13.47
CA PHE A 105 -0.41 -0.77 -14.22
C PHE A 105 -0.16 -0.74 -15.73
N SER A 106 1.09 -0.67 -16.20
CA SER A 106 1.37 -0.81 -17.63
C SER A 106 0.96 -2.19 -18.15
N PHE A 107 1.20 -3.27 -17.39
CA PHE A 107 0.71 -4.60 -17.79
C PHE A 107 -0.82 -4.70 -17.68
N LEU A 108 -1.39 -4.28 -16.55
CA LEU A 108 -2.82 -4.45 -16.32
C LEU A 108 -3.69 -3.61 -17.27
N CYS A 109 -3.22 -2.43 -17.66
CA CYS A 109 -4.00 -1.44 -18.41
C CYS A 109 -3.65 -1.34 -19.88
N ASP A 110 -2.40 -1.64 -20.26
CA ASP A 110 -1.90 -1.41 -21.61
C ASP A 110 -1.53 -2.71 -22.35
N ASP A 111 -1.51 -3.86 -21.66
CA ASP A 111 -1.31 -5.19 -22.27
C ASP A 111 -2.62 -6.02 -22.24
N PRO A 112 -3.32 -6.15 -23.39
CA PRO A 112 -4.56 -6.92 -23.47
C PRO A 112 -4.39 -8.42 -23.13
N SER A 113 -3.22 -8.99 -23.42
CA SER A 113 -2.96 -10.41 -23.17
C SER A 113 -2.83 -10.66 -21.66
N PHE A 114 -2.07 -9.79 -20.99
CA PHE A 114 -1.94 -9.83 -19.54
C PHE A 114 -3.28 -9.55 -18.84
N GLN A 115 -4.06 -8.56 -19.30
CA GLN A 115 -5.38 -8.28 -18.75
C GLN A 115 -6.31 -9.49 -18.89
N SER A 116 -6.28 -10.18 -20.03
CA SER A 116 -7.08 -11.40 -20.24
C SER A 116 -6.68 -12.51 -19.27
N GLU A 117 -5.37 -12.76 -19.07
CA GLU A 117 -4.89 -13.75 -18.09
C GLU A 117 -5.28 -13.37 -16.67
N TYR A 118 -5.11 -12.11 -16.28
CA TYR A 118 -5.53 -11.58 -14.98
C TYR A 118 -7.02 -11.86 -14.72
N LEU A 119 -7.88 -11.62 -15.70
CA LEU A 119 -9.32 -11.82 -15.57
C LEU A 119 -9.74 -13.31 -15.49
N THR A 120 -8.83 -14.27 -15.73
CA THR A 120 -9.13 -15.70 -15.52
C THR A 120 -9.27 -16.06 -14.04
N TYR A 121 -8.61 -15.34 -13.13
CA TYR A 121 -8.56 -15.65 -11.70
C TYR A 121 -9.57 -14.85 -10.85
N THR A 122 -10.61 -14.29 -11.47
CA THR A 122 -11.58 -13.38 -10.82
C THR A 122 -12.32 -13.99 -9.62
N THR A 123 -12.61 -15.29 -9.66
CA THR A 123 -13.22 -16.01 -8.52
C THR A 123 -12.32 -15.98 -7.30
N CYS A 124 -11.01 -16.21 -7.48
CA CYS A 124 -10.03 -16.11 -6.41
C CYS A 124 -9.98 -14.68 -5.85
N TYR A 125 -9.89 -13.66 -6.71
CA TYR A 125 -9.82 -12.25 -6.30
C TYR A 125 -10.98 -11.84 -5.41
N ARG A 126 -12.20 -12.25 -5.76
CA ARG A 126 -13.40 -11.99 -4.95
C ARG A 126 -13.34 -12.70 -3.59
N GLY A 127 -12.83 -13.93 -3.55
CA GLY A 127 -12.70 -14.71 -2.32
C GLY A 127 -11.68 -14.16 -1.32
N ILE A 128 -10.64 -13.49 -1.81
CA ILE A 128 -9.52 -13.02 -0.99
C ILE A 128 -9.45 -11.50 -0.81
N THR A 129 -10.34 -10.73 -1.44
CA THR A 129 -10.30 -9.25 -1.43
C THR A 129 -10.17 -8.66 -0.02
N LYS A 130 -10.90 -9.21 0.96
CA LYS A 130 -10.79 -8.74 2.36
C LYS A 130 -9.45 -9.06 3.00
N ASP A 131 -8.87 -10.22 2.69
CA ASP A 131 -7.56 -10.61 3.21
C ASP A 131 -6.46 -9.76 2.55
N TRP A 132 -6.59 -9.50 1.26
CA TRP A 132 -5.72 -8.58 0.53
C TRP A 132 -5.70 -7.20 1.19
N ASP A 133 -6.88 -6.61 1.43
CA ASP A 133 -6.99 -5.31 2.10
C ASP A 133 -6.34 -5.34 3.48
N SER A 134 -6.58 -6.39 4.28
CA SER A 134 -5.95 -6.55 5.59
C SER A 134 -4.43 -6.67 5.52
N CYS A 135 -3.90 -7.44 4.57
CA CYS A 135 -2.46 -7.58 4.34
C CYS A 135 -1.85 -6.25 3.90
N ALA A 136 -2.49 -5.55 2.96
CA ALA A 136 -2.05 -4.26 2.44
C ALA A 136 -2.09 -3.19 3.52
N ASP A 137 -3.18 -3.03 4.26
CA ASP A 137 -3.31 -2.07 5.36
C ASP A 137 -2.21 -2.25 6.42
N ARG A 138 -1.90 -3.51 6.76
CA ARG A 138 -0.82 -3.81 7.69
C ARG A 138 0.55 -3.42 7.14
N PHE A 139 0.84 -3.75 5.88
CA PHE A 139 2.08 -3.38 5.21
C PHE A 139 2.26 -1.85 5.21
N LEU A 140 1.21 -1.17 4.79
CA LEU A 140 1.09 0.28 4.70
C LEU A 140 1.31 0.96 6.06
N ALA A 141 0.73 0.41 7.14
CA ALA A 141 0.97 0.90 8.51
C ALA A 141 2.45 0.76 8.92
N LEU A 142 3.06 -0.41 8.71
CA LEU A 142 4.46 -0.67 9.06
C LEU A 142 5.43 0.25 8.30
N VAL A 143 5.20 0.44 7.00
CA VAL A 143 5.99 1.37 6.18
C VAL A 143 5.84 2.80 6.70
N GLY A 144 4.60 3.24 7.01
CA GLY A 144 4.34 4.56 7.56
C GLY A 144 5.05 4.81 8.90
N GLU A 145 4.97 3.85 9.83
CA GLU A 145 5.67 3.88 11.12
C GLU A 145 7.19 4.01 10.92
N GLU A 146 7.75 3.23 10.00
CA GLU A 146 9.19 3.22 9.76
C GLU A 146 9.71 4.50 9.10
N LEU A 147 8.93 5.10 8.20
CA LEU A 147 9.25 6.39 7.60
C LEU A 147 9.17 7.53 8.62
N ALA A 148 8.23 7.46 9.56
CA ALA A 148 8.07 8.46 10.63
C ALA A 148 9.13 8.35 11.75
N ARG A 149 9.84 7.22 11.86
CA ARG A 149 10.82 6.97 12.93
C ARG A 149 12.03 7.92 12.84
N LYS A 150 12.20 8.85 13.77
CA LYS A 150 13.29 9.86 13.69
C LYS A 150 14.69 9.31 13.95
N ASN A 151 14.83 8.34 14.85
CA ASN A 151 16.14 7.87 15.34
C ASN A 151 16.59 6.55 14.70
N ALA A 152 16.29 6.39 13.41
CA ALA A 152 16.60 5.19 12.64
C ALA A 152 17.92 5.34 11.89
N SER A 153 18.84 4.37 12.03
CA SER A 153 19.91 4.25 11.04
C SER A 153 19.31 3.85 9.69
N ARG A 154 19.93 4.30 8.59
CA ARG A 154 19.50 3.94 7.23
C ARG A 154 19.43 2.43 7.04
N GLN A 155 20.39 1.69 7.62
CA GLN A 155 20.44 0.24 7.54
C GLN A 155 19.31 -0.44 8.32
N SER A 156 19.01 0.03 9.54
CA SER A 156 17.88 -0.48 10.32
C SER A 156 16.57 -0.22 9.60
N ARG A 157 16.35 1.00 9.08
CA ARG A 157 15.15 1.32 8.31
C ARG A 157 15.00 0.43 7.09
N LEU A 158 16.09 0.20 6.35
CA LEU A 158 16.09 -0.68 5.20
C LEU A 158 15.65 -2.11 5.57
N ILE A 159 16.21 -2.68 6.65
CA ILE A 159 15.86 -4.02 7.12
C ILE A 159 14.37 -4.09 7.47
N GLU A 160 13.84 -3.12 8.22
CA GLU A 160 12.43 -3.10 8.62
C GLU A 160 11.49 -2.96 7.42
N LEU A 161 11.82 -2.13 6.43
CA LEU A 161 11.05 -2.03 5.17
C LEU A 161 11.08 -3.35 4.39
N CYS A 162 12.23 -4.03 4.35
CA CYS A 162 12.34 -5.36 3.75
C CYS A 162 11.51 -6.41 4.50
N CYS A 163 11.46 -6.35 5.84
CA CYS A 163 10.63 -7.23 6.65
C CYS A 163 9.13 -6.95 6.48
N ALA A 164 8.74 -5.68 6.39
CA ALA A 164 7.36 -5.30 6.08
C ALA A 164 6.94 -5.87 4.71
N LYS A 165 7.77 -5.71 3.69
CA LYS A 165 7.53 -6.30 2.36
C LYS A 165 7.46 -7.83 2.42
N HIS A 166 8.40 -8.49 3.10
CA HIS A 166 8.38 -9.95 3.24
C HIS A 166 7.09 -10.43 3.93
N GLY A 167 6.68 -9.77 5.01
CA GLY A 167 5.44 -10.05 5.73
C GLY A 167 4.20 -9.86 4.85
N PHE A 168 4.17 -8.80 4.04
CA PHE A 168 3.10 -8.56 3.06
C PHE A 168 2.96 -9.70 2.06
N LEU A 169 4.07 -10.09 1.41
CA LEU A 169 4.06 -11.17 0.41
C LEU A 169 3.70 -12.53 1.01
N LYS A 170 4.12 -12.80 2.25
CA LYS A 170 3.74 -14.00 2.99
C LYS A 170 2.25 -14.00 3.32
N CYS A 171 1.73 -12.87 3.83
CA CYS A 171 0.31 -12.69 4.16
C CYS A 171 -0.56 -12.95 2.93
N VAL A 172 -0.27 -12.28 1.81
CA VAL A 172 -1.01 -12.43 0.56
C VAL A 172 -1.00 -13.87 0.07
N TYR A 173 0.17 -14.51 0.02
CA TYR A 173 0.27 -15.88 -0.46
C TYR A 173 -0.46 -16.88 0.42
N VAL A 174 -0.30 -16.80 1.75
CA VAL A 174 -0.97 -17.71 2.70
C VAL A 174 -2.48 -17.54 2.59
N SER A 175 -2.99 -16.31 2.62
CA SER A 175 -4.42 -16.03 2.49
C SER A 175 -4.99 -16.54 1.16
N ALA A 176 -4.26 -16.35 0.06
CA ALA A 176 -4.66 -16.87 -1.24
C ALA A 176 -4.62 -18.40 -1.30
N ARG A 177 -3.60 -19.05 -0.75
CA ARG A 177 -3.49 -20.53 -0.75
C ARG A 177 -4.60 -21.22 0.03
N LEU A 178 -5.19 -20.56 1.03
CA LEU A 178 -6.32 -21.09 1.80
C LEU A 178 -7.63 -21.11 1.00
N LYS A 179 -7.76 -20.28 -0.05
CA LYS A 179 -9.01 -20.06 -0.78
C LYS A 179 -8.91 -20.32 -2.28
N CYS A 180 -7.71 -20.39 -2.81
CA CYS A 180 -7.41 -20.46 -4.23
C CYS A 180 -6.39 -21.57 -4.54
N ARG A 181 -6.28 -21.92 -5.83
CA ARG A 181 -5.28 -22.87 -6.30
C ARG A 181 -3.88 -22.30 -6.17
N LYS A 182 -2.87 -23.17 -6.33
CA LYS A 182 -1.48 -22.81 -6.04
C LYS A 182 -0.97 -21.75 -7.02
N GLU A 183 -1.28 -21.94 -8.29
CA GLU A 183 -0.98 -21.05 -9.41
C GLU A 183 -1.62 -19.67 -9.23
N GLU A 184 -2.88 -19.61 -8.80
CA GLU A 184 -3.60 -18.34 -8.53
C GLU A 184 -2.95 -17.59 -7.36
N ALA A 185 -2.60 -18.30 -6.30
CA ALA A 185 -1.93 -17.71 -5.14
C ALA A 185 -0.52 -17.19 -5.48
N LEU A 186 0.22 -17.90 -6.32
CA LEU A 186 1.53 -17.45 -6.83
C LEU A 186 1.37 -16.21 -7.71
N PHE A 187 0.38 -16.20 -8.59
CA PHE A 187 0.08 -15.08 -9.46
C PHE A 187 -0.23 -13.80 -8.65
N ILE A 188 -1.10 -13.91 -7.65
CA ILE A 188 -1.45 -12.78 -6.76
C ILE A 188 -0.25 -12.33 -5.93
N GLN A 189 0.57 -13.25 -5.44
CA GLN A 189 1.80 -12.91 -4.74
C GLN A 189 2.76 -12.11 -5.64
N LYS A 190 2.87 -12.47 -6.92
CA LYS A 190 3.69 -11.74 -7.90
C LYS A 190 3.17 -10.33 -8.18
N ILE A 191 1.85 -10.16 -8.23
CA ILE A 191 1.23 -8.83 -8.31
C ILE A 191 1.58 -8.01 -7.06
N ALA A 192 1.42 -8.57 -5.86
CA ALA A 192 1.78 -7.93 -4.61
C ALA A 192 3.26 -7.53 -4.55
N ASP A 193 4.16 -8.39 -5.04
CA ASP A 193 5.59 -8.11 -5.12
C ASP A 193 5.90 -6.93 -6.04
N THR A 194 5.26 -6.89 -7.21
CA THR A 194 5.46 -5.81 -8.18
C THR A 194 4.90 -4.48 -7.66
N LEU A 195 3.70 -4.49 -7.05
CA LEU A 195 3.09 -3.30 -6.44
C LEU A 195 3.91 -2.74 -5.27
N SER A 196 4.47 -3.61 -4.44
CA SER A 196 5.31 -3.23 -3.28
C SER A 196 6.78 -3.00 -3.65
N SER A 197 7.14 -3.09 -4.94
CA SER A 197 8.50 -2.85 -5.39
C SER A 197 8.78 -1.37 -5.56
N VAL A 198 9.65 -0.87 -4.68
CA VAL A 198 10.19 0.50 -4.71
C VAL A 198 11.66 0.44 -5.07
N ARG A 199 12.10 1.22 -6.06
CA ARG A 199 13.49 1.21 -6.56
C ARG A 199 14.52 1.57 -5.49
N VAL A 200 14.12 2.35 -4.49
CA VAL A 200 14.99 2.82 -3.41
C VAL A 200 15.43 1.68 -2.46
N TYR A 201 14.56 0.76 -2.07
CA TYR A 201 14.89 -0.26 -1.06
C TYR A 201 14.75 -1.71 -1.55
N THR A 202 13.91 -1.99 -2.54
CA THR A 202 13.67 -3.36 -3.02
C THR A 202 14.94 -4.05 -3.55
N PRO A 203 15.83 -3.38 -4.31
CA PRO A 203 17.08 -3.98 -4.77
C PRO A 203 18.05 -4.34 -3.63
N HIS A 204 17.89 -3.73 -2.45
CA HIS A 204 18.71 -4.07 -1.30
C HIS A 204 18.15 -5.24 -0.51
N CYS A 205 16.83 -5.46 -0.55
CA CYS A 205 16.19 -6.60 0.12
C CYS A 205 16.63 -7.95 -0.46
N SER A 206 17.05 -8.02 -1.73
CA SER A 206 17.57 -9.25 -2.34
C SER A 206 18.89 -9.73 -1.73
N LYS A 207 19.64 -8.83 -1.09
CA LYS A 207 20.92 -9.11 -0.44
C LYS A 207 20.76 -9.46 1.05
N ILE A 208 19.54 -9.38 1.57
CA ILE A 208 19.22 -9.64 2.97
C ILE A 208 18.54 -11.01 3.05
N ASP A 209 18.99 -11.87 3.96
CA ASP A 209 18.24 -13.10 4.28
C ASP A 209 17.02 -12.76 5.13
N VAL A 210 16.01 -12.21 4.46
CA VAL A 210 14.74 -11.79 5.07
C VAL A 210 14.00 -12.96 5.70
N LYS A 211 14.24 -14.20 5.27
CA LYS A 211 13.62 -15.38 5.89
C LYS A 211 14.18 -15.59 7.29
N THR A 212 15.50 -15.46 7.46
CA THR A 212 16.12 -15.63 8.78
C THR A 212 15.92 -14.40 9.66
N ILE A 213 16.12 -13.20 9.10
CA ILE A 213 16.09 -11.93 9.86
C ILE A 213 14.67 -11.57 10.29
N CYS A 214 13.70 -11.67 9.38
CA CYS A 214 12.33 -11.25 9.64
C CYS A 214 11.46 -12.33 10.28
N SER A 215 12.02 -13.53 10.53
CA SER A 215 11.35 -14.56 11.33
C SER A 215 11.29 -14.21 12.82
N GLY A 216 12.06 -13.21 13.26
CA GLY A 216 11.98 -12.63 14.59
C GLY A 216 10.89 -11.57 14.69
N CYS A 217 9.79 -11.92 15.35
CA CYS A 217 8.79 -11.01 15.90
C CYS A 217 7.84 -10.33 14.88
N LEU A 218 6.74 -11.03 14.54
CA LEU A 218 5.46 -10.34 14.62
C LEU A 218 5.39 -9.76 16.04
N LYS A 219 5.57 -8.44 16.21
CA LYS A 219 5.07 -7.78 17.40
C LYS A 219 3.60 -8.18 17.50
N ALA A 220 3.32 -9.05 18.46
CA ALA A 220 1.96 -9.40 18.81
C ALA A 220 1.20 -8.08 18.95
N LEU A 221 0.03 -8.00 18.31
CA LEU A 221 -0.97 -7.03 18.73
C LEU A 221 -1.01 -7.06 20.27
N PRO A 222 -1.12 -5.93 20.97
CA PRO A 222 -1.28 -5.97 22.42
C PRO A 222 -2.61 -6.68 22.69
N PHE A 223 -2.54 -7.99 22.92
CA PHE A 223 -3.61 -8.77 23.50
C PHE A 223 -3.67 -8.26 24.92
N LYS A 224 -4.46 -7.20 25.13
CA LYS A 224 -4.74 -6.65 26.44
C LYS A 224 -5.31 -7.81 27.24
N GLU A 225 -4.50 -8.33 28.16
CA GLU A 225 -4.85 -9.46 29.00
C GLU A 225 -6.16 -9.13 29.72
N ASN A 226 -7.24 -9.76 29.25
CA ASN A 226 -8.51 -9.82 29.96
C ASN A 226 -8.77 -11.26 30.36
N LEU A 227 -7.74 -11.92 30.90
CA LEU A 227 -7.89 -13.17 31.63
C LEU A 227 -8.74 -12.96 32.91
N PHE A 228 -8.80 -11.71 33.42
CA PHE A 228 -9.63 -11.35 34.57
C PHE A 228 -11.14 -11.42 34.31
N ILE A 229 -11.61 -11.19 33.08
CA ILE A 229 -13.06 -11.21 32.79
C ILE A 229 -13.60 -12.64 32.73
N LEU A 230 -12.83 -13.60 32.22
CA LEU A 230 -13.24 -15.02 32.22
C LEU A 230 -13.32 -15.61 33.64
N VAL A 231 -12.45 -15.18 34.54
CA VAL A 231 -12.48 -15.61 35.96
C VAL A 231 -13.69 -15.00 36.69
N LEU A 232 -14.03 -13.73 36.42
CA LEU A 232 -15.23 -13.11 37.01
C LEU A 232 -16.53 -13.75 36.50
N PHE A 233 -16.63 -14.10 35.21
CA PHE A 233 -17.82 -14.80 34.69
C PHE A 233 -18.00 -16.22 35.25
N LEU A 234 -16.92 -16.90 35.65
CA LEU A 234 -17.01 -18.22 36.30
C LEU A 234 -17.34 -18.11 37.80
N ILE A 235 -16.91 -17.04 38.47
CA ILE A 235 -17.20 -16.80 39.90
C ILE A 235 -18.63 -16.26 40.12
N PHE A 236 -19.16 -15.43 39.20
CA PHE A 236 -20.50 -14.82 39.33
C PHE A 236 -21.64 -15.64 38.71
N LYS A 237 -21.35 -16.81 38.11
CA LYS A 237 -22.39 -17.67 37.53
C LYS A 237 -23.41 -18.27 38.52
N PRO A 238 -23.19 -18.39 39.85
CA PRO A 238 -24.22 -18.95 40.72
C PRO A 238 -25.21 -17.91 41.28
N TYR A 239 -25.12 -16.62 40.91
CA TYR A 239 -25.99 -15.56 41.48
C TYR A 239 -26.99 -14.93 40.51
N ILE A 240 -27.12 -15.44 39.28
CA ILE A 240 -28.16 -14.98 38.34
C ILE A 240 -28.82 -16.20 37.69
N SER A 241 -29.69 -16.87 38.45
CA SER A 241 -30.83 -17.66 37.98
C SER A 241 -31.70 -18.01 39.19
N LEU A 242 -32.84 -17.33 39.32
CA LEU A 242 -33.93 -17.52 40.29
C LEU A 242 -33.55 -17.57 41.78
#